data_AF-A0AAV9CA67-F1
#
_entry.id   AF-A0AAV9CA67-F1
#
_cell.length_a   1.000
_cell.length_b   1.000
_cell.length_c   1.000
_cell.angle_alpha   90.00
_cell.angle_beta   90.00
_cell.angle_gamma   90.00
#
_symmetry.space_group_name_H-M   'P 1'
#
loop_
_entity.id
_entity.type
_entity.pdbx_description
1 polymer ?
#
loop_
_entity_poly.entity_id
_entity_poly.type
_entity_poly.pdbx_seq_one_letter_code
_entity_poly.pdbx_strand_id
1 'polypeptide(L)'
;MASERDIFDISGPFYLTFVDWNNPHHRRSVAASLVQGVYILERDRQLNRGETEALAPPWWKFFHFELIRILVDDADHSIFGAIYQFLPPTSIQNPSTPNAPLNVIAFRGTITKGDAFSRDLKLDLHFLQNGLHQTSRFEIAMQAVRNTFSFVGNRNMWLAGHSLGAAVATLTGKNMAKTGIFLETFLFNPPFFSAPLEQIKDKKVKQGIRIASSLLTAGLSIAMKGHRQIPRLENAFAALSDWVPYLFVNPSDHICSEYIGYFDHRQRMEEIGAGSIEKLATQNSIGDLFLRAMGRESEPLHLLPSANLTVNLSPSPDFKRAHGIHQWWRPDLHLQCKQYRYK
;
A
#
# COMPACT_ATOMS: atom_id res chain seq x y z
N MET A 1 -4.13 16.40 -25.74
CA MET A 1 -3.43 17.19 -24.70
C MET A 1 -3.20 16.32 -23.48
N ALA A 2 -2.03 16.44 -22.85
CA ALA A 2 -1.73 15.75 -21.59
C ALA A 2 -2.62 16.30 -20.45
N SER A 3 -2.95 15.46 -19.46
CA SER A 3 -3.61 15.97 -18.26
C SER A 3 -2.63 16.83 -17.47
N GLU A 4 -3.08 17.92 -16.84
CA GLU A 4 -2.25 18.71 -15.90
C GLU A 4 -1.63 17.83 -14.81
N ARG A 5 -2.30 16.74 -14.43
CA ARG A 5 -1.82 15.76 -13.44
C ARG A 5 -0.63 14.93 -13.91
N ASP A 6 -0.36 14.92 -15.21
CA ASP A 6 0.76 14.19 -15.80
C ASP A 6 2.03 15.04 -15.80
N ILE A 7 1.87 16.37 -15.76
CA ILE A 7 2.94 17.34 -15.90
C ILE A 7 3.49 17.68 -14.51
N PHE A 8 4.75 17.32 -14.27
CA PHE A 8 5.42 17.53 -12.99
C PHE A 8 5.45 19.00 -12.58
N ASP A 9 5.75 19.91 -13.51
CA ASP A 9 5.87 21.34 -13.21
C ASP A 9 4.52 22.02 -12.84
N ILE A 10 3.40 21.33 -13.07
CA ILE A 10 2.06 21.81 -12.74
C ILE A 10 1.54 21.13 -11.47
N SER A 11 1.65 19.79 -11.40
CA SER A 11 1.01 19.00 -10.36
C SER A 11 1.98 18.34 -9.38
N GLY A 12 3.27 18.33 -9.69
CA GLY A 12 4.31 17.74 -8.85
C GLY A 12 4.63 18.59 -7.63
N PRO A 13 5.28 18.01 -6.60
CA PRO A 13 5.70 18.73 -5.40
C PRO A 13 6.96 19.57 -5.64
N PHE A 14 6.93 20.51 -6.60
CA PHE A 14 8.06 21.37 -6.97
C PHE A 14 8.50 22.32 -5.83
N TYR A 15 7.65 22.51 -4.81
CA TYR A 15 8.02 23.24 -3.59
C TYR A 15 9.08 22.51 -2.73
N LEU A 16 9.28 21.20 -2.95
CA LEU A 16 10.29 20.39 -2.24
C LEU A 16 11.66 20.47 -2.91
N THR A 17 12.22 21.67 -3.02
CA THR A 17 13.56 21.89 -3.63
C THR A 17 14.70 21.24 -2.85
N PHE A 18 14.46 20.86 -1.59
CA PHE A 18 15.37 20.08 -0.75
C PHE A 18 14.63 18.97 -0.01
N VAL A 19 15.21 17.76 0.03
CA VAL A 19 14.64 16.60 0.72
C VAL A 19 15.34 16.37 2.05
N ASP A 20 14.64 16.67 3.15
CA ASP A 20 15.00 16.18 4.48
C ASP A 20 14.50 14.73 4.65
N TRP A 21 15.42 13.77 4.62
CA TRP A 21 15.12 12.35 4.76
C TRP A 21 14.65 11.95 6.17
N ASN A 22 14.74 12.85 7.16
CA ASN A 22 14.12 12.65 8.47
C ASN A 22 12.67 13.15 8.52
N ASN A 23 12.26 14.00 7.58
CA ASN A 23 10.93 14.57 7.55
C ASN A 23 9.92 13.57 6.92
N PRO A 24 8.91 13.08 7.67
CA PRO A 24 7.91 12.15 7.14
C PRO A 24 7.10 12.71 5.97
N HIS A 25 6.88 14.03 5.93
CA HIS A 25 6.22 14.68 4.80
C HIS A 25 7.05 14.55 3.52
N HIS A 26 8.36 14.81 3.59
CA HIS A 26 9.24 14.77 2.42
C HIS A 26 9.35 13.33 1.89
N ARG A 27 9.58 12.35 2.78
CA ARG A 27 9.63 10.93 2.41
C ARG A 27 8.34 10.47 1.74
N ARG A 28 7.18 10.83 2.32
CA ARG A 28 5.86 10.53 1.74
C ARG A 28 5.70 11.15 0.35
N SER A 29 6.04 12.43 0.19
CA SER A 29 5.93 13.14 -1.08
C SER A 29 6.86 12.55 -2.14
N VAL A 30 8.08 12.17 -1.79
CA VAL A 30 9.02 11.48 -2.69
C VAL A 30 8.47 10.11 -3.10
N ALA A 31 8.06 9.27 -2.13
CA ALA A 31 7.52 7.94 -2.43
C ALA A 31 6.28 8.02 -3.34
N ALA A 32 5.36 8.96 -3.07
CA ALA A 32 4.19 9.17 -3.91
C ALA A 32 4.56 9.70 -5.32
N SER A 33 5.57 10.57 -5.44
CA SER A 33 6.07 11.07 -6.73
C SER A 33 6.70 9.95 -7.57
N LEU A 34 7.46 9.05 -6.96
CA LEU A 34 8.04 7.90 -7.65
C LEU A 34 6.95 6.94 -8.15
N VAL A 35 5.88 6.71 -7.37
CA VAL A 35 4.71 5.94 -7.82
C VAL A 35 3.98 6.65 -8.98
N GLN A 36 3.85 7.98 -8.92
CA GLN A 36 3.31 8.75 -10.04
C GLN A 36 4.20 8.66 -11.28
N GLY A 37 5.53 8.62 -11.14
CA GLY A 37 6.46 8.34 -12.23
C GLY A 37 6.12 7.06 -12.99
N VAL A 38 5.76 5.98 -12.29
CA VAL A 38 5.29 4.73 -12.91
C VAL A 38 3.98 4.89 -13.66
N TYR A 39 3.03 5.68 -13.12
CA TYR A 39 1.81 6.03 -13.84
C TYR A 39 2.09 6.76 -15.15
N ILE A 40 3.06 7.68 -15.15
CA ILE A 40 3.40 8.45 -16.35
C ILE A 40 4.22 7.64 -17.34
N LEU A 41 5.11 6.75 -16.88
CA LEU A 41 5.82 5.79 -17.75
C LEU A 41 4.85 4.97 -18.60
N GLU A 42 3.79 4.42 -17.99
CA GLU A 42 2.78 3.67 -18.73
C GLU A 42 1.94 4.57 -19.65
N ARG A 43 1.65 5.82 -19.28
CA ARG A 43 0.96 6.76 -20.17
C ARG A 43 1.82 7.17 -21.36
N ASP A 44 3.11 7.42 -21.15
CA ASP A 44 4.08 7.72 -22.19
C ASP A 44 4.15 6.56 -23.18
N ARG A 45 4.18 5.31 -22.69
CA ARG A 45 4.05 4.10 -23.52
C ARG A 45 2.73 4.05 -24.31
N GLN A 46 1.59 4.23 -23.64
CA GLN A 46 0.26 4.17 -24.28
C GLN A 46 0.05 5.24 -25.35
N LEU A 47 0.73 6.39 -25.21
CA LEU A 47 0.63 7.52 -26.12
C LEU A 47 1.82 7.62 -27.09
N ASN A 48 2.72 6.62 -27.08
CA ASN A 48 3.94 6.57 -27.90
C ASN A 48 4.80 7.84 -27.80
N ARG A 49 4.90 8.43 -26.59
CA ARG A 49 5.77 9.58 -26.35
C ARG A 49 7.22 9.11 -26.34
N GLY A 50 8.02 9.65 -27.27
CA GLY A 50 9.46 9.41 -27.34
C GLY A 50 10.23 10.14 -26.23
N GLU A 51 11.55 10.00 -26.21
CA GLU A 51 12.41 10.57 -25.16
C GLU A 51 12.25 12.09 -24.97
N THR A 52 12.05 12.83 -26.07
CA THR A 52 11.87 14.30 -26.05
C THR A 52 10.50 14.74 -25.58
N GLU A 53 9.50 13.85 -25.60
CA GLU A 53 8.11 14.13 -25.23
C GLU A 53 7.70 13.45 -23.92
N ALA A 54 8.58 12.62 -23.35
CA ALA A 54 8.32 11.85 -22.15
C ALA A 54 8.07 12.77 -20.95
N LEU A 55 6.92 12.58 -20.30
CA LEU A 55 6.54 13.35 -19.12
C LEU A 55 6.94 12.67 -17.81
N ALA A 56 7.33 11.39 -17.88
CA ALA A 56 7.68 10.61 -16.70
C ALA A 56 8.98 11.07 -16.01
N PRO A 57 10.10 11.38 -16.71
CA PRO A 57 11.40 11.60 -16.07
C PRO A 57 11.46 12.65 -14.96
N PRO A 58 10.79 13.81 -15.07
CA PRO A 58 10.77 14.80 -13.99
C PRO A 58 10.31 14.26 -12.63
N TRP A 59 9.41 13.27 -12.60
CA TRP A 59 8.83 12.72 -11.37
C TRP A 59 9.85 12.03 -10.43
N TRP A 60 11.00 11.61 -10.95
CA TRP A 60 12.08 11.02 -10.16
C TRP A 60 13.38 11.82 -10.25
N LYS A 61 13.69 12.43 -11.41
CA LYS A 61 14.91 13.24 -11.59
C LYS A 61 14.95 14.45 -10.66
N PHE A 62 13.80 15.09 -10.40
CA PHE A 62 13.73 16.23 -9.47
C PHE A 62 14.21 15.86 -8.06
N PHE A 63 14.03 14.60 -7.65
CA PHE A 63 14.46 14.08 -6.36
C PHE A 63 15.82 13.38 -6.41
N HIS A 64 16.58 13.59 -7.48
CA HIS A 64 17.90 12.98 -7.71
C HIS A 64 17.86 11.45 -7.74
N PHE A 65 16.82 10.88 -8.35
CA PHE A 65 16.78 9.46 -8.67
C PHE A 65 17.11 9.23 -10.15
N GLU A 66 17.54 8.02 -10.45
CA GLU A 66 17.63 7.47 -11.80
C GLU A 66 16.75 6.22 -11.93
N LEU A 67 16.18 6.01 -13.11
CA LEU A 67 15.40 4.82 -13.45
C LEU A 67 16.35 3.70 -13.86
N ILE A 68 16.41 2.63 -13.08
CA ILE A 68 17.28 1.47 -13.34
C ILE A 68 16.58 0.43 -14.21
N ARG A 69 15.31 0.16 -13.91
CA ARG A 69 14.55 -0.89 -14.59
C ARG A 69 13.05 -0.61 -14.54
N ILE A 70 12.37 -0.80 -15.65
CA ILE A 70 10.92 -0.90 -15.72
C ILE A 70 10.46 -2.34 -15.46
N LEU A 71 9.33 -2.50 -14.78
CA LEU A 71 8.67 -3.78 -14.57
C LEU A 71 7.43 -3.83 -15.45
N VAL A 72 7.43 -4.77 -16.40
CA VAL A 72 6.39 -4.95 -17.41
C VAL A 72 5.64 -6.22 -17.10
N ASP A 73 4.32 -6.18 -17.21
CA ASP A 73 3.45 -7.33 -16.99
C ASP A 73 3.45 -8.25 -18.22
N ASP A 74 3.63 -9.56 -18.01
CA ASP A 74 3.61 -10.54 -19.11
C ASP A 74 2.22 -10.72 -19.72
N ALA A 75 1.15 -10.43 -18.96
CA ALA A 75 -0.22 -10.65 -19.40
C ALA A 75 -0.72 -9.58 -20.40
N ASP A 76 -0.41 -8.31 -20.16
CA ASP A 76 -0.92 -7.18 -20.94
C ASP A 76 0.18 -6.23 -21.45
N HIS A 77 1.45 -6.55 -21.20
CA HIS A 77 2.62 -5.74 -21.56
C HIS A 77 2.59 -4.31 -21.01
N SER A 78 1.79 -4.06 -19.98
CA SER A 78 1.74 -2.76 -19.32
C SER A 78 2.90 -2.60 -18.33
N ILE A 79 3.46 -1.41 -18.27
CA ILE A 79 4.44 -1.05 -17.23
C ILE A 79 3.66 -0.92 -15.92
N PHE A 80 3.93 -1.76 -14.93
CA PHE A 80 3.21 -1.73 -13.64
C PHE A 80 4.10 -1.31 -12.46
N GLY A 81 5.42 -1.32 -12.65
CA GLY A 81 6.37 -0.91 -11.63
C GLY A 81 7.69 -0.40 -12.21
N ALA A 82 8.53 0.14 -11.34
CA ALA A 82 9.87 0.59 -11.67
C ALA A 82 10.81 0.48 -10.47
N ILE A 83 12.10 0.32 -10.75
CA ILE A 83 13.19 0.37 -9.77
C ILE A 83 13.96 1.66 -10.00
N TYR A 84 14.04 2.48 -8.95
CA TYR A 84 14.80 3.72 -8.93
C TYR A 84 16.04 3.58 -8.04
N GLN A 85 17.11 4.26 -8.40
CA GLN A 85 18.32 4.41 -7.57
C GLN A 85 18.50 5.87 -7.19
N PHE A 86 18.81 6.13 -5.92
CA PHE A 86 19.11 7.48 -5.46
C PHE A 86 20.56 7.85 -5.77
N LEU A 87 20.75 9.03 -6.38
CA LEU A 87 22.04 9.60 -6.76
C LEU A 87 22.21 10.94 -6.04
N PRO A 88 22.79 10.96 -4.82
CA PRO A 88 22.92 12.20 -4.06
C PRO A 88 23.75 13.24 -4.84
N PRO A 89 23.35 14.53 -4.84
CA PRO A 89 24.15 15.60 -5.42
C PRO A 89 25.57 15.63 -4.82
N THR A 90 26.56 15.93 -5.66
CA THR A 90 27.98 16.02 -5.28
C THR A 90 28.24 17.03 -4.14
N SER A 91 27.39 18.05 -3.96
CA SER A 91 27.46 19.00 -2.85
C SER A 91 26.96 18.45 -1.50
N ILE A 92 26.27 17.30 -1.50
CA ILE A 92 25.69 16.64 -0.31
C ILE A 92 26.50 15.37 0.02
N GLN A 93 27.80 15.35 -0.31
CA GLN A 93 28.74 14.28 0.12
C GLN A 93 29.04 14.34 1.63
N ASN A 94 28.00 14.49 2.46
CA ASN A 94 28.06 13.97 3.81
C ASN A 94 27.79 12.46 3.71
N PRO A 95 28.71 11.58 4.15
CA PRO A 95 28.61 10.12 4.01
C PRO A 95 27.46 9.48 4.81
N SER A 96 26.52 10.28 5.31
CA SER A 96 25.39 9.87 6.11
C SER A 96 24.28 10.91 5.95
N THR A 97 23.45 10.83 4.92
CA THR A 97 22.05 11.26 5.03
C THR A 97 21.32 10.10 5.69
N PRO A 98 21.17 10.08 7.03
CA PRO A 98 20.49 8.98 7.69
C PRO A 98 19.07 8.88 7.09
N ASN A 99 18.62 7.66 6.79
CA ASN A 99 17.29 7.38 6.26
C ASN A 99 17.02 7.71 4.78
N ALA A 100 18.00 8.17 4.00
CA ALA A 100 17.84 8.23 2.54
C ALA A 100 17.76 6.81 1.96
N PRO A 101 16.84 6.53 1.01
CA PRO A 101 16.79 5.25 0.34
C PRO A 101 17.94 5.12 -0.65
N LEU A 102 18.53 3.92 -0.76
CA LEU A 102 19.44 3.61 -1.86
C LEU A 102 18.66 3.26 -3.13
N ASN A 103 17.62 2.45 -2.95
CA ASN A 103 16.72 2.04 -4.03
C ASN A 103 15.26 2.13 -3.59
N VAL A 104 14.40 2.45 -4.54
CA VAL A 104 12.94 2.43 -4.34
C VAL A 104 12.33 1.58 -5.44
N ILE A 105 11.54 0.58 -5.05
CA ILE A 105 10.70 -0.18 -5.97
C ILE A 105 9.28 0.35 -5.84
N ALA A 106 8.78 0.97 -6.91
CA ALA A 106 7.48 1.62 -6.94
C ALA A 106 6.50 0.86 -7.84
N PHE A 107 5.25 0.73 -7.41
CA PHE A 107 4.18 0.06 -8.15
C PHE A 107 2.96 0.97 -8.33
N ARG A 108 2.49 1.13 -9.57
CA ARG A 108 1.25 1.87 -9.85
C ARG A 108 0.02 1.00 -9.63
N GLY A 109 -1.12 1.65 -9.44
CA GLY A 109 -2.43 1.00 -9.54
C GLY A 109 -2.97 1.00 -10.97
N THR A 110 -4.27 0.76 -11.09
CA THR A 110 -4.96 0.71 -12.39
C THR A 110 -4.97 2.07 -13.08
N ILE A 111 -4.74 2.08 -14.39
CA ILE A 111 -4.89 3.25 -15.25
C ILE A 111 -6.22 3.12 -15.99
N THR A 112 -7.15 3.98 -15.65
CA THR A 112 -8.49 3.99 -16.26
C THR A 112 -8.86 5.41 -16.64
N LYS A 113 -9.55 5.56 -17.77
CA LYS A 113 -10.01 6.86 -18.27
C LYS A 113 -11.44 7.13 -17.79
N GLY A 114 -11.69 8.35 -17.34
CA GLY A 114 -13.06 8.85 -17.11
C GLY A 114 -13.87 8.04 -16.10
N ASP A 115 -15.11 7.70 -16.45
CA ASP A 115 -16.11 7.12 -15.54
C ASP A 115 -16.01 5.60 -15.39
N ALA A 116 -15.17 4.95 -16.21
CA ALA A 116 -14.86 3.53 -16.07
C ALA A 116 -13.97 3.23 -14.84
N PHE A 117 -13.33 4.24 -14.25
CA PHE A 117 -12.35 4.09 -13.18
C PHE A 117 -12.82 3.20 -12.03
N SER A 118 -14.01 3.46 -11.49
CA SER A 118 -14.51 2.72 -10.33
C SER A 118 -14.90 1.28 -10.67
N ARG A 119 -15.40 1.03 -11.89
CA ARG A 119 -15.79 -0.30 -12.34
C ARG A 119 -14.57 -1.17 -12.58
N ASP A 120 -13.61 -0.67 -13.34
CA ASP A 120 -12.43 -1.43 -13.73
C ASP A 120 -11.57 -1.71 -12.50
N LEU A 121 -11.44 -0.74 -11.59
CA LEU A 121 -10.79 -0.96 -10.30
C LEU A 121 -11.51 -2.04 -9.47
N LYS A 122 -12.85 -2.05 -9.42
CA LYS A 122 -13.58 -3.12 -8.72
C LYS A 122 -13.36 -4.50 -9.36
N LEU A 123 -13.32 -4.58 -10.69
CA LEU A 123 -13.06 -5.82 -11.43
C LEU A 123 -11.65 -6.35 -11.13
N ASP A 124 -10.65 -5.47 -11.20
CA ASP A 124 -9.27 -5.81 -10.84
C ASP A 124 -9.20 -6.31 -9.39
N LEU A 125 -9.80 -5.58 -8.45
CA LEU A 125 -9.83 -5.97 -7.04
C LEU A 125 -10.47 -7.34 -6.82
N HIS A 126 -11.54 -7.66 -7.53
CA HIS A 126 -12.18 -8.98 -7.46
C HIS A 126 -11.27 -10.07 -8.02
N PHE A 127 -10.57 -9.82 -9.13
CA PHE A 127 -9.57 -10.76 -9.67
C PHE A 127 -8.45 -11.04 -8.66
N LEU A 128 -7.98 -10.01 -7.97
CA LEU A 128 -6.90 -10.13 -6.97
C LEU A 128 -7.28 -10.89 -5.72
N GLN A 129 -8.50 -10.69 -5.20
CA GLN A 129 -9.03 -11.45 -4.06
C GLN A 129 -8.95 -12.96 -4.30
N ASN A 130 -9.06 -13.37 -5.57
CA ASN A 130 -9.08 -14.76 -5.99
C ASN A 130 -7.70 -15.33 -6.38
N GLY A 131 -6.61 -14.54 -6.37
CA GLY A 131 -5.31 -15.07 -6.78
C GLY A 131 -4.17 -14.08 -7.04
N LEU A 132 -4.05 -12.94 -6.35
CA LEU A 132 -2.93 -11.99 -6.59
C LEU A 132 -1.55 -12.68 -6.58
N HIS A 133 -1.35 -13.65 -5.68
CA HIS A 133 -0.11 -14.41 -5.55
C HIS A 133 0.22 -15.28 -6.76
N GLN A 134 -0.73 -15.47 -7.68
CA GLN A 134 -0.62 -16.26 -8.91
C GLN A 134 -0.54 -15.37 -10.16
N THR A 135 -0.39 -14.05 -9.97
CA THR A 135 -0.27 -13.10 -11.09
C THR A 135 1.18 -12.90 -11.49
N SER A 136 1.42 -12.77 -12.79
CA SER A 136 2.70 -12.36 -13.40
C SER A 136 3.27 -11.10 -12.72
N ARG A 137 2.43 -10.09 -12.48
CA ARG A 137 2.84 -8.86 -11.76
C ARG A 137 3.45 -9.14 -10.39
N PHE A 138 2.84 -10.04 -9.62
CA PHE A 138 3.38 -10.39 -8.30
C PHE A 138 4.70 -11.17 -8.42
N GLU A 139 4.77 -12.15 -9.32
CA GLU A 139 6.00 -12.93 -9.51
C GLU A 139 7.18 -12.06 -9.92
N ILE A 140 6.97 -11.17 -10.90
CA ILE A 140 7.96 -10.20 -11.37
C ILE A 140 8.34 -9.22 -10.26
N ALA A 141 7.36 -8.72 -9.50
CA ALA A 141 7.61 -7.85 -8.36
C ALA A 141 8.45 -8.55 -7.27
N MET A 142 8.11 -9.79 -6.92
CA MET A 142 8.83 -10.56 -5.90
C MET A 142 10.27 -10.85 -6.33
N GLN A 143 10.49 -11.19 -7.60
CA GLN A 143 11.83 -11.35 -8.16
C GLN A 143 12.61 -10.02 -8.12
N ALA A 144 11.99 -8.91 -8.52
CA ALA A 144 12.62 -7.59 -8.47
C ALA A 144 13.04 -7.22 -7.04
N VAL A 145 12.18 -7.46 -6.05
CA VAL A 145 12.47 -7.22 -4.63
C VAL A 145 13.64 -8.07 -4.15
N ARG A 146 13.63 -9.38 -4.42
CA ARG A 146 14.71 -10.28 -3.99
C ARG A 146 16.04 -9.94 -4.65
N ASN A 147 16.04 -9.65 -5.95
CA ASN A 147 17.26 -9.33 -6.69
C ASN A 147 17.84 -7.99 -6.22
N THR A 148 17.00 -6.97 -6.04
CA THR A 148 17.44 -5.67 -5.54
C THR A 148 18.00 -5.81 -4.12
N PHE A 149 17.28 -6.51 -3.23
CA PHE A 149 17.75 -6.78 -1.87
C PHE A 149 19.08 -7.55 -1.84
N SER A 150 19.27 -8.52 -2.73
CA SER A 150 20.53 -9.28 -2.81
C SER A 150 21.73 -8.40 -3.20
N PHE A 151 21.49 -7.35 -3.99
CA PHE A 151 22.52 -6.40 -4.42
C PHE A 151 22.83 -5.34 -3.34
N VAL A 152 21.80 -4.83 -2.66
CA VAL A 152 21.96 -3.72 -1.69
C VAL A 152 22.06 -4.16 -0.24
N GLY A 153 21.68 -5.40 0.07
CA GLY A 153 21.56 -5.94 1.41
C GLY A 153 20.55 -5.18 2.28
N ASN A 154 20.88 -5.02 3.56
CA ASN A 154 20.06 -4.27 4.51
C ASN A 154 20.18 -2.74 4.37
N ARG A 155 20.73 -2.23 3.26
CA ARG A 155 20.78 -0.80 3.00
C ARG A 155 19.40 -0.33 2.57
N ASN A 156 18.93 0.78 3.15
CA ASN A 156 17.61 1.40 3.02
C ASN A 156 16.94 1.21 1.64
N MET A 157 16.26 0.09 1.44
CA MET A 157 15.45 -0.17 0.24
C MET A 157 13.99 0.12 0.60
N TRP A 158 13.31 0.90 -0.23
CA TRP A 158 11.90 1.21 -0.05
C TRP A 158 11.02 0.41 -1.01
N LEU A 159 9.86 0.02 -0.52
CA LEU A 159 8.72 -0.38 -1.33
C LEU A 159 7.69 0.75 -1.32
N ALA A 160 7.17 1.12 -2.48
CA ALA A 160 6.09 2.07 -2.59
C ALA A 160 5.01 1.55 -3.53
N GLY A 161 3.74 1.74 -3.18
CA GLY A 161 2.65 1.33 -4.05
C GLY A 161 1.40 2.15 -3.86
N HIS A 162 0.63 2.30 -4.92
CA HIS A 162 -0.68 2.96 -4.88
C HIS A 162 -1.79 2.02 -5.33
N SER A 163 -2.93 1.99 -4.62
CA SER A 163 -4.10 1.22 -4.99
C SER A 163 -3.73 -0.26 -5.20
N LEU A 164 -3.98 -0.83 -6.39
CA LEU A 164 -3.50 -2.16 -6.75
C LEU A 164 -1.98 -2.34 -6.58
N GLY A 165 -1.17 -1.34 -6.94
CA GLY A 165 0.27 -1.37 -6.68
C GLY A 165 0.63 -1.44 -5.19
N ALA A 166 -0.20 -0.86 -4.32
CA ALA A 166 -0.03 -1.00 -2.86
C ALA A 166 -0.36 -2.42 -2.38
N ALA A 167 -1.29 -3.13 -3.04
CA ALA A 167 -1.54 -4.54 -2.75
C ALA A 167 -0.33 -5.42 -3.14
N VAL A 168 0.30 -5.15 -4.29
CA VAL A 168 1.55 -5.80 -4.71
C VAL A 168 2.70 -5.53 -3.73
N ALA A 169 2.88 -4.26 -3.33
CA ALA A 169 3.85 -3.85 -2.32
C ALA A 169 3.58 -4.52 -0.95
N THR A 170 2.31 -4.66 -0.58
CA THR A 170 1.91 -5.33 0.66
C THR A 170 2.27 -6.81 0.64
N LEU A 171 1.94 -7.52 -0.44
CA LEU A 171 2.20 -8.95 -0.54
C LEU A 171 3.71 -9.25 -0.59
N THR A 172 4.47 -8.49 -1.36
CA THR A 172 5.93 -8.63 -1.42
C THR A 172 6.58 -8.27 -0.08
N GLY A 173 6.15 -7.18 0.56
CA GLY A 173 6.61 -6.78 1.90
C GLY A 173 6.33 -7.85 2.96
N LYS A 174 5.13 -8.43 2.97
CA LYS A 174 4.79 -9.57 3.86
C LYS A 174 5.71 -10.77 3.63
N ASN A 175 5.98 -11.11 2.37
CA ASN A 175 6.87 -12.24 2.05
C ASN A 175 8.30 -12.01 2.56
N MET A 176 8.83 -10.79 2.46
CA MET A 176 10.14 -10.44 3.00
C MET A 176 10.14 -10.39 4.53
N ALA A 177 9.08 -9.84 5.15
CA ALA A 177 8.97 -9.75 6.60
C ALA A 177 8.91 -11.13 7.27
N LYS A 178 8.22 -12.10 6.65
CA LYS A 178 8.22 -13.50 7.10
C LYS A 178 9.59 -14.17 7.11
N THR A 179 10.55 -13.66 6.34
CA THR A 179 11.96 -14.12 6.36
C THR A 179 12.84 -13.24 7.25
N GLY A 180 12.25 -12.39 8.10
CA GLY A 180 12.97 -11.49 9.00
C GLY A 180 13.51 -10.23 8.34
N ILE A 181 13.08 -9.90 7.12
CA ILE A 181 13.52 -8.71 6.38
C ILE A 181 12.40 -7.67 6.38
N PHE A 182 12.55 -6.64 7.20
CA PHE A 182 11.55 -5.59 7.39
C PHE A 182 11.84 -4.39 6.48
N LEU A 183 11.31 -4.45 5.26
CA LEU A 183 11.45 -3.37 4.30
C LEU A 183 10.60 -2.16 4.70
N GLU A 184 11.16 -0.97 4.50
CA GLU A 184 10.40 0.25 4.66
C GLU A 184 9.40 0.38 3.50
N THR A 185 8.11 0.46 3.83
CA THR A 185 7.04 0.31 2.85
C THR A 185 6.03 1.44 2.95
N PHE A 186 5.71 2.08 1.82
CA PHE A 186 4.74 3.16 1.66
C PHE A 186 3.53 2.67 0.87
N LEU A 187 2.39 2.54 1.54
CA LEU A 187 1.15 2.00 0.98
C LEU A 187 0.12 3.12 0.84
N PHE A 188 -0.10 3.59 -0.39
CA PHE A 188 -1.06 4.66 -0.69
C PHE A 188 -2.39 4.09 -1.14
N ASN A 189 -3.45 4.37 -0.39
CA ASN A 189 -4.82 3.93 -0.68
C ASN A 189 -4.94 2.43 -1.05
N PRO A 190 -4.30 1.50 -0.31
CA PRO A 190 -4.41 0.08 -0.61
C PRO A 190 -5.86 -0.39 -0.46
N PRO A 191 -6.29 -1.39 -1.26
CA PRO A 191 -7.60 -1.97 -1.09
C PRO A 191 -7.75 -2.70 0.24
N PHE A 192 -8.93 -2.56 0.84
CA PHE A 192 -9.39 -3.35 1.97
C PHE A 192 -10.56 -4.23 1.54
N PHE A 193 -10.40 -5.54 1.66
CA PHE A 193 -11.35 -6.52 1.13
C PHE A 193 -12.35 -6.94 2.21
N SER A 194 -13.22 -6.02 2.63
CA SER A 194 -14.34 -6.33 3.54
C SER A 194 -15.60 -5.55 3.17
N ALA A 195 -16.70 -5.83 3.86
CA ALA A 195 -17.88 -4.98 3.80
C ALA A 195 -17.50 -3.52 4.17
N PRO A 196 -17.98 -2.51 3.43
CA PRO A 196 -17.61 -1.11 3.63
C PRO A 196 -18.34 -0.48 4.83
N LEU A 197 -18.01 -0.92 6.05
CA LEU A 197 -18.64 -0.48 7.29
C LEU A 197 -18.39 1.00 7.61
N GLU A 198 -17.31 1.60 7.13
CA GLU A 198 -17.00 3.03 7.26
C GLU A 198 -17.94 3.94 6.48
N GLN A 199 -18.73 3.40 5.54
CA GLN A 199 -19.82 4.15 4.91
C GLN A 199 -21.03 4.37 5.84
N ILE A 200 -21.12 3.61 6.93
CA ILE A 200 -22.20 3.73 7.91
C ILE A 200 -21.97 4.99 8.75
N LYS A 201 -22.86 5.98 8.62
CA LYS A 201 -22.77 7.27 9.32
C LYS A 201 -22.88 7.14 10.85
N ASP A 202 -23.71 6.22 11.33
CA ASP A 202 -23.92 6.01 12.77
C ASP A 202 -22.74 5.25 13.38
N LYS A 203 -21.99 5.93 14.24
CA LYS A 203 -20.82 5.37 14.93
C LYS A 203 -21.17 4.21 15.88
N LYS A 204 -22.33 4.25 16.54
CA LYS A 204 -22.76 3.20 17.48
C LYS A 204 -23.16 1.94 16.72
N VAL A 205 -23.91 2.09 15.64
CA VAL A 205 -24.28 0.96 14.76
C VAL A 205 -23.04 0.34 14.14
N LYS A 206 -22.14 1.16 13.58
CA LYS A 206 -20.86 0.69 13.03
C LYS A 206 -20.05 -0.10 14.05
N GLN A 207 -19.95 0.39 15.27
CA GLN A 207 -19.22 -0.28 16.35
C GLN A 207 -19.90 -1.57 16.80
N GLY A 208 -21.23 -1.57 16.94
CA GLY A 208 -21.99 -2.77 17.30
C GLY A 208 -21.81 -3.90 16.29
N ILE A 209 -21.86 -3.57 14.99
CA ILE A 209 -21.63 -4.55 13.90
C ILE A 209 -20.22 -5.13 13.99
N ARG A 210 -19.18 -4.30 14.21
CA ARG A 210 -17.80 -4.79 14.32
C ARG A 210 -17.59 -5.72 15.50
N ILE A 211 -18.08 -5.34 16.69
CA ILE A 211 -17.97 -6.17 17.89
C ILE A 211 -18.69 -7.51 17.68
N ALA A 212 -19.91 -7.49 17.15
CA ALA A 212 -20.67 -8.70 16.86
C ALA A 212 -19.95 -9.59 15.84
N SER A 213 -19.40 -8.99 14.77
CA SER A 213 -18.64 -9.71 13.75
C SER A 213 -17.38 -10.36 14.34
N SER A 214 -16.62 -9.65 15.17
CA SER A 214 -15.43 -10.20 15.83
C SER A 214 -15.77 -11.35 16.77
N LEU A 215 -16.85 -11.25 17.55
CA LEU A 215 -17.30 -12.33 18.43
C LEU A 215 -17.73 -13.58 17.64
N LEU A 216 -18.51 -13.40 16.58
CA LEU A 216 -18.93 -14.49 15.69
C LEU A 216 -17.72 -15.18 15.05
N THR A 217 -16.81 -14.38 14.51
CA THR A 217 -15.57 -14.84 13.89
C THR A 217 -14.70 -15.62 14.87
N ALA A 218 -14.55 -15.12 16.10
CA ALA A 218 -13.79 -15.79 17.14
C ALA A 218 -14.44 -17.12 17.55
N GLY A 219 -15.77 -17.14 17.71
CA GLY A 219 -16.54 -18.36 18.00
C GLY A 219 -16.39 -19.41 16.92
N LEU A 220 -16.53 -19.03 15.65
CA LEU A 220 -16.33 -19.91 14.49
C LEU A 220 -14.88 -20.45 14.44
N SER A 221 -13.90 -19.58 14.67
CA SER A 221 -12.48 -19.96 14.68
C SER A 221 -12.17 -20.96 15.79
N ILE A 222 -12.76 -20.81 16.98
CA ILE A 222 -12.64 -21.77 18.10
C ILE A 222 -13.28 -23.11 17.72
N ALA A 223 -14.49 -23.10 17.16
CA ALA A 223 -15.19 -24.32 16.74
C ALA A 223 -14.43 -25.09 15.65
N MET A 224 -13.77 -24.37 14.74
CA MET A 224 -12.95 -24.96 13.67
C MET A 224 -11.59 -25.48 14.17
N LYS A 225 -11.17 -25.23 15.44
CA LYS A 225 -9.91 -25.75 16.00
C LYS A 225 -9.81 -27.28 16.07
N GLY A 226 -10.91 -28.00 15.85
CA GLY A 226 -10.91 -29.46 15.69
C GLY A 226 -10.28 -29.98 14.38
N HIS A 227 -10.10 -29.14 13.35
CA HIS A 227 -9.41 -29.49 12.11
C HIS A 227 -8.02 -28.82 12.07
N ARG A 228 -6.96 -29.64 12.11
CA ARG A 228 -5.54 -29.24 12.24
C ARG A 228 -5.09 -28.28 11.12
N GLN A 229 -4.93 -26.97 11.40
CA GLN A 229 -3.99 -26.03 10.72
C GLN A 229 -3.76 -24.66 11.43
N ILE A 230 -4.37 -24.39 12.61
CA ILE A 230 -4.27 -23.08 13.32
C ILE A 230 -2.86 -22.60 13.72
N PRO A 231 -1.88 -23.45 14.12
CA PRO A 231 -0.59 -22.97 14.63
C PRO A 231 0.19 -22.09 13.63
N ARG A 232 -0.05 -22.27 12.33
CA ARG A 232 0.72 -21.61 11.26
C ARG A 232 0.37 -20.13 11.09
N LEU A 233 -0.87 -19.73 11.38
CA LEU A 233 -1.36 -18.36 11.17
C LEU A 233 -1.10 -17.44 12.37
N GLU A 234 -1.24 -17.98 13.59
CA GLU A 234 -0.82 -17.28 14.82
C GLU A 234 0.68 -16.92 14.73
N ASN A 235 1.51 -17.87 14.27
CA ASN A 235 2.93 -17.64 14.01
C ASN A 235 3.20 -16.64 12.87
N ALA A 236 2.39 -16.63 11.81
CA ALA A 236 2.58 -15.71 10.68
C ALA A 236 2.22 -14.26 11.03
N PHE A 237 1.13 -14.03 11.79
CA PHE A 237 0.73 -12.68 12.19
C PHE A 237 1.71 -12.09 13.22
N ALA A 238 2.21 -12.94 14.15
CA ALA A 238 3.28 -12.58 15.06
C ALA A 238 4.60 -12.33 14.32
N ALA A 239 4.97 -13.14 13.32
CA ALA A 239 6.19 -12.90 12.52
C ALA A 239 6.14 -11.59 11.72
N LEU A 240 4.94 -11.07 11.46
CA LEU A 240 4.71 -9.79 10.78
C LEU A 240 4.59 -8.60 11.73
N SER A 241 4.63 -8.79 13.06
CA SER A 241 4.38 -7.70 14.04
C SER A 241 5.41 -6.58 13.99
N ASP A 242 6.66 -6.93 13.73
CA ASP A 242 7.79 -5.99 13.66
C ASP A 242 7.85 -5.23 12.32
N TRP A 243 7.13 -5.71 11.31
CA TRP A 243 6.98 -4.98 10.05
C TRP A 243 5.91 -3.89 10.18
N VAL A 244 6.33 -2.63 10.16
CA VAL A 244 5.45 -1.47 10.35
C VAL A 244 5.43 -0.60 9.08
N PRO A 245 4.60 -0.94 8.07
CA PRO A 245 4.46 -0.12 6.87
C PRO A 245 3.81 1.24 7.19
N TYR A 246 4.16 2.25 6.40
CA TYR A 246 3.45 3.53 6.34
C TYR A 246 2.19 3.35 5.49
N LEU A 247 1.03 3.50 6.12
CA LEU A 247 -0.26 3.27 5.50
C LEU A 247 -1.00 4.60 5.36
N PHE A 248 -1.23 5.03 4.13
CA PHE A 248 -1.87 6.30 3.81
C PHE A 248 -3.28 6.05 3.28
N VAL A 249 -4.30 6.60 3.94
CA VAL A 249 -5.71 6.37 3.60
C VAL A 249 -6.52 7.65 3.64
N ASN A 250 -7.62 7.67 2.89
CA ASN A 250 -8.56 8.79 2.86
C ASN A 250 -9.97 8.30 3.28
N PRO A 251 -10.64 8.95 4.24
CA PRO A 251 -12.00 8.56 4.64
C PRO A 251 -13.04 8.62 3.50
N SER A 252 -12.84 9.51 2.53
CA SER A 252 -13.68 9.64 1.33
C SER A 252 -13.36 8.60 0.24
N ASP A 253 -12.36 7.76 0.46
CA ASP A 253 -12.00 6.64 -0.41
C ASP A 253 -12.54 5.32 0.17
N HIS A 254 -13.68 4.87 -0.35
CA HIS A 254 -14.34 3.65 0.11
C HIS A 254 -13.56 2.35 -0.20
N ILE A 255 -12.44 2.41 -0.93
CA ILE A 255 -11.58 1.25 -1.19
C ILE A 255 -10.62 1.02 -0.03
N CYS A 256 -10.15 2.08 0.63
CA CYS A 256 -9.15 2.00 1.69
C CYS A 256 -9.65 2.45 3.07
N SER A 257 -10.78 3.15 3.16
CA SER A 257 -11.24 3.76 4.41
C SER A 257 -11.45 2.74 5.55
N GLU A 258 -11.79 1.48 5.22
CA GLU A 258 -11.93 0.41 6.22
C GLU A 258 -10.68 0.19 7.09
N TYR A 259 -9.47 0.53 6.61
CA TYR A 259 -8.26 0.46 7.44
C TYR A 259 -8.36 1.34 8.70
N ILE A 260 -9.00 2.51 8.60
CA ILE A 260 -9.23 3.41 9.75
C ILE A 260 -10.00 2.66 10.82
N GLY A 261 -11.09 2.05 10.37
CA GLY A 261 -11.98 1.31 11.22
C GLY A 261 -11.42 0.02 11.77
N TYR A 262 -10.64 -0.70 10.98
CA TYR A 262 -9.91 -1.91 11.35
C TYR A 262 -8.96 -1.64 12.52
N PHE A 263 -8.12 -0.61 12.41
CA PHE A 263 -7.15 -0.28 13.45
C PHE A 263 -7.80 0.31 14.71
N ASP A 264 -8.81 1.18 14.56
CA ASP A 264 -9.56 1.72 15.70
C ASP A 264 -10.33 0.65 16.45
N HIS A 265 -10.93 -0.31 15.74
CA HIS A 265 -11.64 -1.43 16.35
C HIS A 265 -10.69 -2.29 17.18
N ARG A 266 -9.51 -2.61 16.64
CA ARG A 266 -8.48 -3.39 17.36
C ARG A 266 -8.05 -2.73 18.66
N GLN A 267 -7.76 -1.43 18.63
CA GLN A 267 -7.38 -0.72 19.83
C GLN A 267 -8.52 -0.67 20.85
N ARG A 268 -9.76 -0.43 20.42
CA ARG A 268 -10.91 -0.42 21.34
C ARG A 268 -11.14 -1.78 22.00
N MET A 269 -10.97 -2.87 21.23
CA MET A 269 -11.09 -4.22 21.78
C MET A 269 -10.02 -4.48 22.85
N GLU A 270 -8.79 -3.96 22.68
CA GLU A 270 -7.79 -3.97 23.75
C GLU A 270 -8.22 -3.15 24.97
N GLU A 271 -8.74 -1.92 24.76
CA GLU A 271 -9.18 -1.02 25.82
C GLU A 271 -10.32 -1.60 26.69
N ILE A 272 -11.23 -2.38 26.09
CA ILE A 272 -12.35 -3.02 26.82
C ILE A 272 -12.02 -4.42 27.37
N GLY A 273 -10.74 -4.84 27.32
CA GLY A 273 -10.30 -6.15 27.82
C GLY A 273 -10.65 -7.33 26.91
N ALA A 274 -11.15 -7.08 25.70
CA ALA A 274 -11.49 -8.10 24.70
C ALA A 274 -10.38 -8.29 23.65
N GLY A 275 -9.15 -7.84 23.93
CA GLY A 275 -8.03 -7.88 22.98
C GLY A 275 -7.70 -9.29 22.50
N SER A 276 -7.81 -10.31 23.35
CA SER A 276 -7.58 -11.72 22.96
C SER A 276 -8.62 -12.24 21.96
N ILE A 277 -9.88 -11.80 22.08
CA ILE A 277 -10.96 -12.13 21.14
C ILE A 277 -10.65 -11.49 19.79
N GLU A 278 -10.25 -10.23 19.82
CA GLU A 278 -9.94 -9.49 18.61
C GLU A 278 -8.67 -9.96 17.91
N LYS A 279 -7.64 -10.40 18.64
CA LYS A 279 -6.47 -11.07 18.04
C LYS A 279 -6.88 -12.30 17.24
N LEU A 280 -7.79 -13.10 17.80
CA LEU A 280 -8.27 -14.33 17.18
C LEU A 280 -9.20 -14.06 15.98
N ALA A 281 -10.00 -12.98 16.05
CA ALA A 281 -10.86 -12.54 14.96
C ALA A 281 -10.09 -11.80 13.85
N THR A 282 -9.13 -10.94 14.16
CA THR A 282 -8.32 -10.21 13.17
C THR A 282 -7.47 -11.16 12.32
N GLN A 283 -7.12 -12.34 12.83
CA GLN A 283 -6.38 -13.34 12.06
C GLN A 283 -7.27 -14.11 11.07
N ASN A 284 -8.60 -14.07 11.21
CA ASN A 284 -9.50 -14.89 10.41
C ASN A 284 -10.69 -14.03 9.98
N SER A 285 -10.98 -13.83 8.69
CA SER A 285 -12.27 -13.22 8.33
C SER A 285 -13.35 -14.29 8.21
N ILE A 286 -14.64 -13.94 8.40
CA ILE A 286 -15.77 -14.87 8.16
C ILE A 286 -15.68 -15.45 6.74
N GLY A 287 -15.31 -14.63 5.75
CA GLY A 287 -15.11 -15.06 4.38
C GLY A 287 -13.93 -16.02 4.20
N ASP A 288 -12.82 -15.79 4.89
CA ASP A 288 -11.65 -16.68 4.89
C ASP A 288 -11.96 -18.02 5.56
N LEU A 289 -12.67 -18.01 6.69
CA LEU A 289 -13.15 -19.24 7.35
C LEU A 289 -14.08 -20.06 6.44
N PHE A 290 -14.98 -19.39 5.72
CA PHE A 290 -15.86 -20.04 4.75
C PHE A 290 -15.09 -20.62 3.56
N LEU A 291 -14.14 -19.87 2.99
CA LEU A 291 -13.27 -20.35 1.91
C LEU A 291 -12.42 -21.55 2.34
N ARG A 292 -11.88 -21.54 3.57
CA ARG A 292 -11.15 -22.66 4.15
C ARG A 292 -12.03 -23.89 4.36
N ALA A 293 -13.28 -23.71 4.80
CA ALA A 293 -14.23 -24.82 4.91
C ALA A 293 -14.52 -25.47 3.54
N MET A 294 -14.37 -24.71 2.44
CA MET A 294 -14.45 -25.21 1.07
C MET A 294 -13.08 -25.63 0.47
N GLY A 295 -12.00 -25.68 1.25
CA GLY A 295 -10.67 -26.10 0.81
C GLY A 295 -9.91 -25.10 -0.05
N ARG A 296 -10.29 -23.82 -0.06
CA ARG A 296 -9.57 -22.73 -0.78
C ARG A 296 -8.75 -21.92 0.22
N GLU A 297 -7.42 -21.99 0.11
CA GLU A 297 -6.50 -21.16 0.92
C GLU A 297 -6.16 -19.86 0.18
N SER A 298 -6.45 -18.69 0.78
CA SER A 298 -5.98 -17.39 0.29
C SER A 298 -5.54 -16.55 1.49
N GLU A 299 -4.28 -16.12 1.53
CA GLU A 299 -3.79 -15.26 2.62
C GLU A 299 -4.42 -13.87 2.52
N PRO A 300 -5.03 -13.34 3.61
CA PRO A 300 -5.68 -12.05 3.56
C PRO A 300 -4.67 -10.91 3.39
N LEU A 301 -4.61 -10.37 2.17
CA LEU A 301 -3.70 -9.29 1.77
C LEU A 301 -3.82 -8.05 2.66
N HIS A 302 -5.04 -7.68 3.02
CA HIS A 302 -5.38 -6.42 3.69
C HIS A 302 -5.17 -6.42 5.22
N LEU A 303 -4.93 -7.58 5.84
CA LEU A 303 -4.77 -7.66 7.29
C LEU A 303 -3.31 -7.38 7.66
N LEU A 304 -3.08 -6.27 8.37
CA LEU A 304 -1.75 -5.81 8.81
C LEU A 304 -1.67 -5.80 10.34
N PRO A 305 -0.74 -6.54 10.96
CA PRO A 305 -0.58 -6.54 12.42
C PRO A 305 -0.26 -5.15 12.98
N SER A 306 0.64 -4.45 12.32
CA SER A 306 1.16 -3.14 12.71
C SER A 306 1.17 -2.21 11.51
N ALA A 307 1.03 -0.89 11.73
CA ALA A 307 1.16 0.14 10.71
C ALA A 307 1.35 1.53 11.32
N ASN A 308 2.03 2.41 10.58
CA ASN A 308 1.96 3.85 10.80
C ASN A 308 0.82 4.40 9.93
N LEU A 309 -0.39 4.49 10.50
CA LEU A 309 -1.58 4.94 9.79
C LEU A 309 -1.61 6.46 9.70
N THR A 310 -1.65 6.98 8.48
CA THR A 310 -1.84 8.39 8.17
C THR A 310 -3.18 8.57 7.46
N VAL A 311 -4.10 9.29 8.08
CA VAL A 311 -5.43 9.61 7.54
C VAL A 311 -5.41 11.02 6.96
N ASN A 312 -5.79 11.16 5.69
CA ASN A 312 -5.95 12.46 5.06
C ASN A 312 -7.34 13.02 5.37
N LEU A 313 -7.38 14.07 6.20
CA LEU A 313 -8.60 14.77 6.61
C LEU A 313 -8.86 16.02 5.75
N SER A 314 -8.00 16.32 4.76
CA SER A 314 -8.25 17.40 3.82
C SER A 314 -9.51 17.12 2.99
N PRO A 315 -10.35 18.14 2.71
CA PRO A 315 -11.54 17.98 1.89
C PRO A 315 -11.21 17.38 0.52
N SER A 316 -11.95 16.32 0.15
CA SER A 316 -11.84 15.67 -1.15
C SER A 316 -13.17 15.84 -1.90
N PRO A 317 -13.19 16.47 -3.08
CA PRO A 317 -14.44 16.81 -3.75
C PRO A 317 -15.15 15.59 -4.33
N ASP A 318 -14.41 14.54 -4.66
CA ASP A 318 -14.95 13.29 -5.20
C ASP A 318 -14.05 12.11 -4.83
N PHE A 319 -14.57 10.90 -5.11
CA PHE A 319 -13.86 9.64 -4.90
C PHE A 319 -12.56 9.54 -5.72
N LYS A 320 -12.52 10.04 -6.96
CA LYS A 320 -11.32 9.96 -7.82
C LYS A 320 -10.16 10.79 -7.25
N ARG A 321 -10.48 11.92 -6.60
CA ARG A 321 -9.54 12.77 -5.86
C ARG A 321 -9.14 12.11 -4.54
N ALA A 322 -10.11 11.59 -3.78
CA ALA A 322 -9.86 10.90 -2.51
C ALA A 322 -9.05 9.60 -2.68
N HIS A 323 -9.15 8.93 -3.82
CA HIS A 323 -8.38 7.73 -4.12
C HIS A 323 -7.08 8.05 -4.84
N GLY A 324 -6.94 9.19 -5.53
CA GLY A 324 -5.77 9.45 -6.38
C GLY A 324 -4.48 9.70 -5.60
N ILE A 325 -3.35 9.23 -6.15
CA ILE A 325 -2.01 9.39 -5.57
C ILE A 325 -1.60 10.86 -5.37
N HIS A 326 -2.11 11.76 -6.21
CA HIS A 326 -1.78 13.18 -6.22
C HIS A 326 -2.16 13.97 -4.96
N GLN A 327 -2.99 13.41 -4.09
CA GLN A 327 -3.29 14.05 -2.81
C GLN A 327 -2.11 13.99 -1.83
N TRP A 328 -1.13 13.11 -2.04
CA TRP A 328 -0.18 12.73 -0.97
C TRP A 328 1.06 13.61 -0.86
N TRP A 329 1.24 14.55 -1.79
CA TRP A 329 2.39 15.43 -1.85
C TRP A 329 2.03 16.93 -1.82
N ARG A 330 0.82 17.29 -1.40
CA ARG A 330 0.46 18.70 -1.20
C ARG A 330 1.10 19.26 0.09
N PRO A 331 1.46 20.56 0.12
CA PRO A 331 2.05 21.18 1.30
C PRO A 331 1.03 21.45 2.42
N ASP A 332 -0.24 21.62 2.06
CA ASP A 332 -1.33 22.08 2.94
C ASP A 332 -2.25 20.93 3.42
N LEU A 333 -1.69 19.74 3.62
CA LEU A 333 -2.48 18.57 4.02
C LEU A 333 -2.79 18.56 5.51
N HIS A 334 -4.08 18.38 5.85
CA HIS A 334 -4.50 18.08 7.21
C HIS A 334 -4.43 16.57 7.42
N LEU A 335 -3.35 16.11 8.03
CA LEU A 335 -3.08 14.69 8.23
C LEU A 335 -3.12 14.32 9.72
N GLN A 336 -3.79 13.21 10.03
CA GLN A 336 -3.73 12.58 11.34
C GLN A 336 -2.85 11.33 11.24
N CYS A 337 -1.75 11.29 11.99
CA CYS A 337 -0.84 10.15 12.04
C CYS A 337 -0.97 9.41 13.37
N LYS A 338 -1.07 8.09 13.33
CA LYS A 338 -1.13 7.23 14.52
C LYS A 338 -0.42 5.91 14.26
N GLN A 339 0.43 5.51 15.18
CA GLN A 339 1.13 4.23 15.13
C GLN A 339 0.31 3.15 15.84
N TYR A 340 0.08 2.04 15.15
CA TYR A 340 -0.52 0.84 15.70
C TYR A 340 0.53 -0.28 15.68
N ARG A 341 0.77 -0.91 16.83
CA ARG A 341 1.66 -2.06 16.96
C ARG A 341 0.91 -3.26 17.50
N TYR A 342 1.14 -4.42 16.89
CA TYR A 342 0.72 -5.68 17.47
C TYR A 342 1.56 -5.96 18.73
N LYS A 343 0.89 -6.17 19.87
CA LYS A 343 1.51 -6.48 21.16
C LYS A 343 1.39 -7.95 21.51
#